data_AF-A0A4Q3E000-F1
#
_entry.id   AF-A0A4Q3E000-F1
#
_cell.length_a   1.000
_cell.length_b   1.000
_cell.length_c   1.000
_cell.angle_alpha   90.00
_cell.angle_beta   90.00
_cell.angle_gamma   90.00
#
_symmetry.space_group_name_H-M   'P 1'
#
loop_
_entity.id
_entity.type
_entity.pdbx_description
1 polymer ?
#
loop_
_entity_poly.entity_id
_entity_poly.type
_entity_poly.pdbx_seq_one_letter_code
_entity_poly.pdbx_strand_id
1 'polypeptide(L)'
;HAHHELEQILVAVAGKIIVETEMPGSIKERFILESPNVGLLLPKYCWHIMQYTHSSVQMCIANIAYDEKDYIRDYEEFKKLQ
;
A
#
# COMPACT_ATOMS: atom_id res chain seq x y z
N HIS A 1 -2.19 7.00 -2.49
CA HIS A 1 -2.92 6.63 -3.73
C HIS A 1 -3.47 5.23 -3.55
N ALA A 2 -4.39 4.83 -4.40
CA ALA A 2 -4.84 3.45 -4.53
C ALA A 2 -4.60 2.98 -5.98
N HIS A 3 -4.95 1.73 -6.25
CA HIS A 3 -4.84 1.11 -7.56
C HIS A 3 -6.18 0.50 -8.00
N HIS A 4 -6.47 0.49 -9.30
CA HIS A 4 -7.70 -0.14 -9.83
C HIS A 4 -7.60 -1.66 -9.86
N GLU A 5 -6.45 -2.21 -10.28
CA GLU A 5 -6.24 -3.65 -10.47
C GLU A 5 -4.96 -4.18 -9.83
N LEU A 6 -3.93 -3.35 -9.61
CA LEU A 6 -2.70 -3.80 -8.95
C LEU A 6 -2.98 -4.32 -7.54
N GLU A 7 -2.46 -5.51 -7.27
CA GLU A 7 -2.31 -6.08 -5.93
C GLU A 7 -0.82 -6.17 -5.59
N GLN A 8 -0.48 -5.85 -4.34
CA GLN A 8 0.91 -5.73 -3.91
C GLN A 8 1.17 -6.49 -2.62
N ILE A 9 2.36 -7.06 -2.48
CA ILE A 9 2.89 -7.48 -1.18
C ILE A 9 4.04 -6.55 -0.83
N LEU A 10 3.89 -5.84 0.30
CA LEU A 10 4.95 -5.00 0.87
C LEU A 10 5.71 -5.78 1.94
N VAL A 11 7.04 -5.73 1.87
CA VAL A 11 7.94 -6.32 2.86
C VAL A 11 9.00 -5.30 3.26
N ALA A 12 9.20 -5.10 4.56
CA ALA A 12 10.36 -4.37 5.07
C ALA A 12 11.56 -5.33 5.14
N VAL A 13 12.46 -5.26 4.15
CA VAL A 13 13.66 -6.10 4.13
C VAL A 13 14.78 -5.56 5.02
N ALA A 14 14.73 -4.26 5.34
CA ALA A 14 15.52 -3.62 6.38
C ALA A 14 14.75 -2.44 6.98
N GLY A 15 15.06 -2.09 8.23
CA GLY A 15 14.43 -0.99 8.95
C GLY A 15 12.95 -1.23 9.24
N LYS A 16 12.20 -0.14 9.42
CA LYS A 16 10.79 -0.14 9.78
C LYS A 16 9.96 0.71 8.84
N ILE A 17 8.80 0.20 8.45
CA ILE A 17 7.83 0.89 7.60
C ILE A 17 6.49 0.88 8.33
N ILE A 18 5.90 2.06 8.52
CA ILE A 18 4.53 2.19 9.01
C ILE A 18 3.64 2.37 7.78
N VAL A 19 2.66 1.49 7.62
CA VAL A 19 1.71 1.53 6.51
C VAL A 19 0.34 1.85 7.07
N GLU A 20 -0.25 2.96 6.65
CA GLU A 20 -1.65 3.28 6.91
C GLU A 20 -2.45 2.93 5.67
N THR A 21 -3.54 2.18 5.83
CA THR A 21 -4.39 1.72 4.73
C THR A 21 -5.85 2.11 4.94
N GLU A 22 -6.59 2.25 3.85
CA GLU A 22 -8.03 2.45 3.84
C GLU A 22 -8.62 1.73 2.62
N MET A 23 -9.64 0.90 2.86
CA MET A 23 -10.47 0.34 1.80
C MET A 23 -11.67 1.28 1.56
N PRO A 24 -12.28 1.26 0.36
CA PRO A 24 -13.49 2.04 0.10
C PRO A 24 -14.57 1.73 1.15
N GLY A 25 -15.05 2.79 1.81
CA GLY A 25 -16.08 2.68 2.86
C GLY A 25 -15.65 2.03 4.18
N SER A 26 -14.36 1.71 4.37
CA SER A 26 -13.86 1.18 5.64
C SER A 26 -13.25 2.25 6.53
N ILE A 27 -12.93 1.88 7.76
CA ILE A 27 -12.04 2.67 8.61
C ILE A 27 -10.59 2.49 8.15
N LYS A 28 -9.74 3.43 8.59
CA LYS A 28 -8.29 3.34 8.41
C LYS A 28 -7.69 2.29 9.33
N GLU A 29 -6.72 1.56 8.81
CA GLU A 29 -5.91 0.60 9.57
C GLU A 29 -4.44 1.02 9.54
N ARG A 30 -3.68 0.55 10.53
CA ARG A 30 -2.26 0.87 10.68
C ARG A 30 -1.46 -0.38 10.95
N PHE A 31 -0.46 -0.61 10.11
CA PHE A 31 0.42 -1.76 10.15
C PHE A 31 1.87 -1.33 10.34
N ILE A 32 2.67 -2.20 10.97
CA ILE A 32 4.10 -2.02 11.15
C ILE A 32 4.81 -3.20 10.49
N LEU A 33 5.65 -2.90 9.50
CA LEU A 33 6.56 -3.85 8.88
C LEU A 33 7.97 -3.59 9.40
N GLU A 34 8.53 -4.55 10.12
CA GLU A 34 9.88 -4.47 10.70
C GLU A 34 10.63 -5.82 10.66
N SER A 35 10.10 -6.78 9.89
CA SER A 35 10.71 -8.10 9.71
C SER A 35 10.56 -8.57 8.26
N PRO A 36 11.63 -9.13 7.66
CA PRO A 36 11.62 -9.58 6.25
C PRO A 36 10.77 -10.84 6.00
N ASN A 37 10.32 -11.53 7.04
CA ASN A 37 9.46 -12.72 6.94
C ASN A 37 7.96 -12.41 7.03
N VAL A 38 7.59 -11.13 7.16
CA VAL A 38 6.18 -10.68 7.19
C VAL A 38 5.93 -9.79 5.99
N GLY A 39 4.90 -10.12 5.22
CA GLY A 39 4.39 -9.30 4.13
C GLY A 39 3.01 -8.74 4.44
N LEU A 40 2.75 -7.50 4.04
CA LEU A 40 1.43 -6.90 4.02
C LEU A 40 0.87 -6.98 2.60
N LEU A 41 -0.24 -7.69 2.42
CA LEU A 41 -1.00 -7.68 1.18
C LEU A 41 -1.82 -6.40 1.10
N LEU A 42 -1.61 -5.62 0.04
CA LEU A 42 -2.45 -4.52 -0.36
C LEU A 42 -3.31 -5.00 -1.54
N PRO A 43 -4.62 -5.22 -1.34
CA PRO A 43 -5.51 -5.56 -2.45
C PRO A 43 -5.76 -4.32 -3.32
N LYS A 44 -6.39 -4.54 -4.48
CA LYS A 44 -6.89 -3.44 -5.30
C LYS A 44 -7.83 -2.52 -4.51
N TYR A 45 -7.86 -1.26 -4.91
CA TYR A 45 -8.55 -0.17 -4.22
C TYR A 45 -8.05 0.12 -2.81
N CYS A 46 -6.97 -0.48 -2.33
CA CYS A 46 -6.39 -0.13 -1.03
C CYS A 46 -5.65 1.20 -1.13
N TRP A 47 -6.25 2.28 -0.63
CA TRP A 47 -5.53 3.53 -0.43
C TRP A 47 -4.49 3.34 0.65
N HIS A 48 -3.24 3.75 0.41
CA HIS A 48 -2.20 3.59 1.40
C HIS A 48 -1.22 4.78 1.45
N ILE A 49 -0.64 4.97 2.64
CA ILE A 49 0.43 5.93 2.93
C ILE A 49 1.52 5.19 3.71
N MET A 50 2.79 5.46 3.37
CA MET A 50 3.94 4.77 3.95
C MET A 50 4.90 5.78 4.58
N GLN A 51 5.34 5.49 5.80
CA GLN A 51 6.38 6.25 6.50
C GLN A 51 7.58 5.34 6.78
N TYR A 52 8.79 5.86 6.53
CA TYR A 52 10.03 5.10 6.56
C TYR A 52 10.96 5.62 7.65
N THR A 53 11.63 4.71 8.36
CA THR A 53 12.82 5.07 9.16
C THR A 53 14.04 5.28 8.26
N HIS A 54 15.08 5.92 8.80
CA HIS A 54 16.28 6.31 8.04
C HIS A 54 16.95 5.16 7.27
N SER A 55 16.95 3.95 7.79
CA SER A 55 17.60 2.77 7.17
C SER A 55 16.61 1.80 6.50
N SER A 56 15.38 2.24 6.23
CA SER A 56 14.36 1.35 5.67
C SER A 56 14.63 0.99 4.21
N VAL A 57 14.47 -0.29 3.89
CA VAL A 57 14.44 -0.79 2.51
C VAL A 57 13.14 -1.58 2.34
N GLN A 58 12.33 -1.18 1.36
CA GLN A 58 11.08 -1.84 1.02
C GLN A 58 11.26 -2.71 -0.23
N MET A 59 10.78 -3.95 -0.15
CA MET A 59 10.47 -4.75 -1.32
C MET A 59 8.98 -4.70 -1.58
N CYS A 60 8.61 -4.45 -2.84
CA CYS A 60 7.22 -4.49 -3.32
C CYS A 60 7.13 -5.54 -4.42
N ILE A 61 6.28 -6.54 -4.23
CA ILE A 61 5.96 -7.56 -5.23
C ILE A 61 4.61 -7.18 -5.84
N ALA A 62 4.57 -7.02 -7.17
CA ALA A 62 3.39 -6.61 -7.92
C ALA A 62 2.88 -7.77 -8.80
N ASN A 63 1.56 -7.95 -8.87
CA ASN A 63 0.94 -8.98 -9.74
C ASN A 63 0.86 -8.56 -11.22
N ILE A 64 0.95 -7.26 -11.52
CA ILE A 64 0.90 -6.71 -12.88
C ILE A 64 2.09 -5.80 -13.18
N ALA A 65 2.35 -5.58 -14.47
CA ALA A 65 3.33 -4.59 -14.91
C ALA A 65 2.83 -3.16 -14.62
N TYR A 66 3.75 -2.20 -14.55
CA TYR A 66 3.42 -0.80 -14.34
C TYR A 66 2.52 -0.25 -15.45
N ASP A 67 1.43 0.40 -15.04
CA ASP A 67 0.57 1.23 -15.88
C ASP A 67 0.18 2.48 -15.09
N GLU A 68 0.47 3.67 -15.63
CA GLU A 68 0.11 4.94 -14.99
C GLU A 68 -1.41 5.11 -14.81
N LYS A 69 -2.20 4.51 -15.71
CA LYS A 69 -3.67 4.60 -15.66
C LYS A 69 -4.29 3.82 -14.51
N ASP A 70 -3.54 2.92 -13.90
CA ASP A 70 -4.01 2.12 -12.78
C ASP A 70 -4.06 2.92 -11.46
N TYR A 71 -3.44 4.11 -11.41
CA TYR A 71 -3.35 4.92 -10.21
C TYR A 71 -4.62 5.75 -9.94
N ILE A 72 -5.16 5.62 -8.73
CA ILE A 72 -6.15 6.54 -8.17
C ILE A 72 -5.41 7.51 -7.24
N ARG A 73 -5.13 8.72 -7.74
CA ARG A 73 -4.32 9.72 -7.03
C ARG A 73 -5.15 10.74 -6.27
N ASP A 74 -6.39 10.98 -6.70
CA ASP A 74 -7.30 11.88 -6.03
C ASP A 74 -8.04 11.15 -4.90
N TYR A 75 -7.97 11.71 -3.69
CA TYR A 75 -8.57 11.07 -2.53
C TYR A 75 -10.11 11.17 -2.55
N GLU A 76 -10.68 12.24 -3.09
CA GLU A 76 -12.14 12.39 -3.21
C GLU A 76 -12.70 11.43 -4.28
N GLU A 77 -11.94 11.15 -5.34
CA GLU A 77 -12.24 10.09 -6.31
C GLU A 77 -12.23 8.72 -5.64
N PHE A 78 -11.19 8.42 -4.86
CA PHE A 78 -11.12 7.19 -4.08
C PHE A 78 -12.33 7.02 -3.13
N LYS A 79 -12.74 8.09 -2.43
CA LYS A 79 -13.90 8.04 -1.52
C LYS A 79 -15.23 7.81 -2.24
N LYS A 80 -15.33 8.07 -3.55
CA LYS A 80 -16.53 7.79 -4.37
C LYS A 80 -16.65 6.33 -4.80
N LEU A 81 -15.65 5.49 -4.58
CA LEU A 81 -15.68 4.06 -4.92
C LEU A 81 -16.57 3.22 -3.98
N GLN A 82 -17.42 3.86 -3.17
CA GLN A 82 -18.40 3.20 -2.29
C GLN A 82 -19.62 2.69 -3.06
#